data_AF-A0A9X4MCI9-F1
#
_entry.id   AF-A0A9X4MCI9-F1
#
_cell.length_a   1.000
_cell.length_b   1.000
_cell.length_c   1.000
_cell.angle_alpha   90.00
_cell.angle_beta   90.00
_cell.angle_gamma   90.00
#
_symmetry.space_group_name_H-M   'P 1'
#
loop_
_entity.id
_entity.type
_entity.pdbx_description
1 polymer ?
#
loop_
_entity_poly.entity_id
_entity_poly.type
_entity_poly.pdbx_seq_one_letter_code
_entity_poly.pdbx_strand_id
1 'polypeptide(L)'
;MSRLKALLAFTLSFSIIAALPGCAPMDSGGSQPKDVIPAGYTYHPKPRPEIVSPEAAKKDLAALLAGSKNPGIKYHGQPGLNNSANEEALTAFIRGKSGPITFWYDPQNELLFMAFSGSSALDDRIEVHPRILFFYADLLDQPIVVIKTTEWPSWGRHVVEKNMEGIVRPYKIHFPGLMSFVFEGLPDAQRFADDLFVIQQALQKKHDERLALFQAKATQYRGMKVKPPVSEEQRKYIVQANALNQRKEYAGAIDLYSKVIDVDPVSFPPAYFNLALLCAQMQRFQPAIAYMKQYLLLVPDANDARAAQDKIYEWELK
;
A
#
# COMPACT_ATOMS: atom_id res chain seq x y z
N MET A 1 -86.50 -29.41 -41.40
CA MET A 1 -86.55 -30.80 -41.90
C MET A 1 -85.13 -31.31 -42.08
N SER A 2 -84.72 -32.30 -41.27
CA SER A 2 -84.27 -33.63 -41.74
C SER A 2 -82.83 -33.65 -42.31
N ARG A 3 -81.80 -34.00 -41.52
CA ARG A 3 -81.26 -35.36 -41.22
C ARG A 3 -80.08 -35.74 -42.14
N LEU A 4 -78.93 -36.04 -41.53
CA LEU A 4 -78.03 -37.23 -41.64
C LEU A 4 -76.61 -36.76 -41.25
N LYS A 5 -75.99 -37.10 -40.11
CA LYS A 5 -75.48 -38.40 -39.60
C LYS A 5 -74.61 -39.17 -40.59
N ALA A 6 -73.30 -39.11 -40.37
CA ALA A 6 -72.39 -40.25 -40.51
C ALA A 6 -71.24 -40.13 -39.47
N LEU A 7 -71.19 -41.10 -38.56
CA LEU A 7 -70.09 -41.37 -37.64
C LEU A 7 -68.95 -42.05 -38.42
N LEU A 8 -67.70 -41.69 -38.13
CA LEU A 8 -66.59 -42.65 -38.17
C LEU A 8 -65.73 -42.48 -36.91
N ALA A 9 -65.51 -43.61 -36.25
CA ALA A 9 -64.89 -43.75 -34.95
C ALA A 9 -63.38 -43.43 -34.99
N PHE A 10 -62.92 -42.63 -34.03
CA PHE A 10 -61.50 -42.42 -33.77
C PHE A 10 -61.11 -43.26 -32.56
N THR A 11 -60.30 -44.29 -32.78
CA THR A 11 -59.73 -45.13 -31.72
C THR A 11 -58.49 -44.45 -31.13
N LEU A 12 -58.53 -44.28 -29.80
CA LEU A 12 -57.44 -43.83 -28.96
C LEU A 12 -56.27 -44.84 -29.03
N SER A 13 -55.08 -44.37 -29.36
CA SER A 13 -53.83 -45.12 -29.21
C SER A 13 -52.87 -44.29 -28.36
N PHE A 14 -52.72 -44.66 -27.09
CA PHE A 14 -51.64 -44.16 -26.23
C PHE A 14 -50.32 -44.77 -26.74
N SER A 15 -49.32 -43.94 -27.03
CA SER A 15 -47.95 -44.40 -27.27
C SER A 15 -46.98 -43.50 -26.55
N ILE A 16 -46.16 -44.16 -25.73
CA ILE A 16 -45.18 -43.59 -24.82
C ILE A 16 -43.91 -43.22 -25.59
N ILE A 17 -43.44 -42.01 -25.31
CA ILE A 17 -42.13 -41.34 -25.48
C ILE A 17 -40.97 -42.20 -26.04
N ALA A 18 -40.33 -41.68 -27.10
CA ALA A 18 -38.89 -41.74 -27.29
C ALA A 18 -38.44 -40.51 -28.12
N ALA A 19 -38.01 -39.44 -27.44
CA ALA A 19 -37.37 -38.30 -28.10
C ALA A 19 -35.90 -38.64 -28.39
N LEU A 20 -35.56 -38.70 -29.67
CA LEU A 20 -34.19 -38.86 -30.16
C LEU A 20 -33.38 -37.57 -29.91
N PRO A 21 -32.06 -37.68 -29.65
CA PRO A 21 -31.25 -36.55 -29.22
C PRO A 21 -30.99 -35.58 -30.38
N GLY A 22 -31.55 -34.38 -30.27
CA GLY A 22 -31.09 -33.23 -31.05
C GLY A 22 -29.71 -32.79 -30.54
N CYS A 23 -28.79 -32.55 -31.47
CA CYS A 23 -27.45 -32.04 -31.20
C CYS A 23 -27.53 -30.76 -30.35
N ALA A 24 -27.08 -30.84 -29.10
CA ALA A 24 -26.73 -29.65 -28.31
C ALA A 24 -25.36 -29.15 -28.77
N PRO A 25 -25.14 -27.82 -28.90
CA PRO A 25 -23.79 -27.30 -29.05
C PRO A 25 -22.98 -27.72 -27.82
N MET A 26 -21.76 -28.22 -28.05
CA MET A 26 -20.80 -28.53 -27.00
C MET A 26 -20.58 -27.28 -26.15
N ASP A 27 -21.13 -27.33 -24.95
CA ASP A 27 -20.82 -26.42 -23.86
C ASP A 27 -19.34 -26.63 -23.51
N SER A 28 -18.47 -25.71 -23.94
CA SER A 28 -17.07 -25.65 -23.50
C SER A 28 -17.05 -25.15 -22.05
N GLY A 29 -17.58 -25.97 -21.15
CA GLY A 29 -17.67 -25.73 -19.72
C GLY A 29 -16.32 -25.93 -19.06
N GLY A 30 -15.42 -24.95 -19.20
CA GLY A 30 -14.52 -24.63 -18.10
C GLY A 30 -15.36 -23.98 -17.02
N SER A 31 -15.92 -24.78 -16.09
CA SER A 31 -16.66 -24.23 -14.96
C SER A 31 -15.72 -23.33 -14.18
N GLN A 32 -15.88 -22.01 -14.30
CA GLN A 32 -15.25 -21.09 -13.37
C GLN A 32 -15.60 -21.57 -11.95
N PRO A 33 -14.63 -21.68 -11.03
CA PRO A 33 -14.96 -21.95 -9.65
C PRO A 33 -16.01 -20.92 -9.25
N LYS A 34 -17.18 -21.39 -8.80
CA LYS A 34 -18.27 -20.54 -8.29
C LYS A 34 -17.75 -19.87 -7.03
N ASP A 35 -16.95 -18.83 -7.19
CA ASP A 35 -16.44 -18.04 -6.11
C ASP A 35 -17.62 -17.23 -5.59
N VAL A 36 -18.27 -17.77 -4.54
CA VAL A 36 -19.53 -17.29 -3.94
C VAL A 36 -19.41 -15.86 -3.41
N ILE A 37 -18.19 -15.35 -3.28
CA ILE A 37 -17.91 -14.03 -2.74
C ILE A 37 -18.30 -12.96 -3.78
N PRO A 38 -19.15 -11.97 -3.43
CA PRO A 38 -19.56 -10.95 -4.39
C PRO A 38 -18.42 -9.97 -4.71
N ALA A 39 -18.49 -9.36 -5.90
CA ALA A 39 -17.64 -8.21 -6.23
C ALA A 39 -17.86 -7.07 -5.24
N GLY A 40 -16.79 -6.34 -4.91
CA GLY A 40 -16.82 -5.29 -3.89
C GLY A 40 -16.78 -5.82 -2.45
N TYR A 41 -16.71 -7.14 -2.24
CA TYR A 41 -16.43 -7.70 -0.92
C TYR A 41 -15.13 -7.09 -0.37
N THR A 42 -15.21 -6.59 0.86
CA THR A 42 -14.07 -6.04 1.59
C THR A 42 -13.75 -6.92 2.80
N TYR A 43 -12.46 -7.19 3.01
CA TYR A 43 -11.93 -7.74 4.24
C TYR A 43 -10.95 -6.77 4.86
N HIS A 44 -11.17 -6.47 6.15
CA HIS A 44 -10.25 -5.71 6.98
C HIS A 44 -9.41 -6.69 7.81
N PRO A 45 -8.09 -6.49 7.87
CA PRO A 45 -7.19 -7.41 8.53
C PRO A 45 -7.47 -7.47 10.03
N LYS A 46 -7.11 -8.61 10.61
CA LYS A 46 -7.32 -8.91 12.02
C LYS A 46 -6.01 -9.30 12.69
N PRO A 47 -5.87 -9.09 14.01
CA PRO A 47 -4.75 -9.64 14.75
C PRO A 47 -4.72 -11.16 14.59
N ARG A 48 -3.53 -11.72 14.43
CA ARG A 48 -3.30 -13.17 14.37
C ARG A 48 -2.75 -13.64 15.72
N PRO A 49 -3.53 -14.32 16.58
CA PRO A 49 -3.11 -14.69 17.92
C PRO A 49 -1.82 -15.54 17.96
N GLU A 50 -1.58 -16.33 16.90
CA GLU A 50 -0.39 -17.14 16.73
C GLU A 50 0.85 -16.34 16.29
N ILE A 51 0.66 -15.12 15.79
CA ILE A 51 1.73 -14.21 15.37
C ILE A 51 1.82 -13.06 16.38
N VAL A 52 2.58 -13.32 17.44
CA VAL A 52 2.69 -12.40 18.58
C VAL A 52 3.75 -11.31 18.42
N SER A 53 4.45 -11.26 17.28
CA SER A 53 5.51 -10.27 17.02
C SER A 53 5.60 -9.87 15.54
N PRO A 54 6.08 -8.66 15.24
CA PRO A 54 6.30 -8.23 13.86
C PRO A 54 7.38 -9.08 13.15
N GLU A 55 8.35 -9.64 13.86
CA GLU A 55 9.34 -10.58 13.31
C GLU A 55 8.69 -11.89 12.89
N ALA A 56 7.77 -12.41 13.70
CA ALA A 56 7.00 -13.60 13.34
C ALA A 56 6.12 -13.34 12.11
N ALA A 57 5.49 -12.15 12.02
CA ALA A 57 4.71 -11.73 10.85
C ALA A 57 5.56 -11.65 9.58
N LYS A 58 6.74 -11.02 9.66
CA LYS A 58 7.69 -10.94 8.53
C LYS A 58 8.17 -12.31 8.08
N LYS A 59 8.38 -13.23 9.02
CA LYS A 59 8.77 -14.61 8.69
C LYS A 59 7.63 -15.37 7.99
N ASP A 60 6.40 -15.19 8.44
CA ASP A 60 5.23 -15.81 7.80
C ASP A 60 5.00 -15.25 6.40
N LEU A 61 5.14 -13.93 6.26
CA LEU A 61 5.12 -13.21 5.00
C LEU A 61 6.21 -13.72 4.04
N ALA A 62 7.44 -13.95 4.52
CA ALA A 62 8.53 -14.53 3.74
C ALA A 62 8.16 -15.93 3.21
N ALA A 63 7.53 -16.76 4.04
CA ALA A 63 7.07 -18.09 3.64
C ALA A 63 5.96 -18.02 2.58
N LEU A 64 5.04 -17.06 2.70
CA LEU A 64 3.98 -16.82 1.71
C LEU A 64 4.57 -16.37 0.35
N LEU A 65 5.54 -15.45 0.36
CA LEU A 65 6.17 -14.90 -0.84
C LEU A 65 7.10 -15.90 -1.56
N ALA A 66 7.73 -16.81 -0.81
CA ALA A 66 8.58 -17.87 -1.36
C ALA A 66 7.79 -19.01 -2.04
N GLY A 67 6.48 -19.09 -1.81
CA GLY A 67 5.61 -20.09 -2.41
C GLY A 67 5.33 -19.86 -3.90
N SER A 68 4.71 -20.85 -4.54
CA SER A 68 4.23 -20.75 -5.93
C SER A 68 3.09 -19.73 -6.13
N LYS A 69 2.53 -19.21 -5.03
CA LYS A 69 1.39 -18.29 -4.98
C LYS A 69 1.79 -16.83 -4.71
N ASN A 70 2.96 -16.43 -5.19
CA ASN A 70 3.46 -15.06 -5.02
C ASN A 70 2.44 -14.03 -5.59
N PRO A 71 2.11 -12.94 -4.88
CA PRO A 71 1.21 -11.90 -5.38
C PRO A 71 1.65 -11.29 -6.70
N GLY A 72 0.64 -10.81 -7.44
CA GLY A 72 0.84 -9.99 -8.61
C GLY A 72 1.01 -8.55 -8.16
N ILE A 73 1.82 -7.77 -8.86
CA ILE A 73 2.25 -6.46 -8.42
C ILE A 73 1.90 -5.43 -9.48
N LYS A 74 1.16 -4.39 -9.10
CA LYS A 74 0.99 -3.18 -9.91
C LYS A 74 1.72 -2.04 -9.24
N TYR A 75 2.78 -1.54 -9.85
CA TYR A 75 3.60 -0.49 -9.27
C TYR A 75 3.04 0.89 -9.62
N HIS A 76 2.82 1.76 -8.62
CA HIS A 76 2.24 3.10 -8.83
C HIS A 76 3.27 4.23 -8.68
N GLY A 77 4.51 3.92 -8.30
CA GLY A 77 5.54 4.93 -8.04
C GLY A 77 6.15 5.61 -9.29
N GLN A 78 5.79 5.16 -10.50
CA GLN A 78 6.19 5.82 -11.75
C GLN A 78 4.97 6.01 -12.68
N PRO A 79 4.47 7.25 -12.84
CA PRO A 79 3.37 7.54 -13.75
C PRO A 79 3.68 7.10 -15.19
N GLY A 80 2.66 6.59 -15.89
CA GLY A 80 2.76 6.15 -17.28
C GLY A 80 3.37 4.76 -17.48
N LEU A 81 4.00 4.15 -16.47
CA LEU A 81 4.63 2.83 -16.59
C LEU A 81 3.61 1.69 -16.84
N ASN A 82 2.37 1.86 -16.38
CA ASN A 82 1.32 0.84 -16.39
C ASN A 82 0.44 0.84 -17.66
N ASN A 83 0.97 1.27 -18.81
CA ASN A 83 0.26 1.22 -20.09
C ASN A 83 1.08 0.44 -21.12
N SER A 84 0.46 -0.44 -21.90
CA SER A 84 1.18 -1.26 -22.88
C SER A 84 1.88 -0.43 -23.97
N ALA A 85 1.43 0.80 -24.24
CA ALA A 85 2.13 1.73 -25.13
C ALA A 85 3.53 2.11 -24.64
N ASN A 86 3.80 1.96 -23.33
CA ASN A 86 5.09 2.25 -22.70
C ASN A 86 5.87 0.96 -22.36
N GLU A 87 5.63 -0.12 -23.09
CA GLU A 87 6.22 -1.44 -22.83
C GLU A 87 7.77 -1.43 -22.82
N GLU A 88 8.42 -0.64 -23.69
CA GLU A 88 9.88 -0.55 -23.71
C GLU A 88 10.43 0.05 -22.42
N ALA A 89 9.78 1.10 -21.91
CA ALA A 89 10.12 1.73 -20.63
C ALA A 89 9.89 0.76 -19.46
N LEU A 90 8.77 0.04 -19.46
CA LEU A 90 8.47 -0.99 -18.45
C LEU A 90 9.51 -2.12 -18.48
N THR A 91 9.86 -2.62 -19.67
CA THR A 91 10.86 -3.68 -19.87
C THR A 91 12.25 -3.22 -19.43
N ALA A 92 12.64 -1.97 -19.74
CA ALA A 92 13.88 -1.38 -19.26
C ALA A 92 13.89 -1.23 -17.74
N PHE A 93 12.75 -0.83 -17.15
CA PHE A 93 12.60 -0.65 -15.70
C PHE A 93 12.79 -1.96 -14.93
N ILE A 94 12.26 -3.08 -15.42
CA ILE A 94 12.41 -4.39 -14.79
C ILE A 94 13.68 -5.16 -15.22
N ARG A 95 14.52 -4.55 -16.07
CA ARG A 95 15.74 -5.19 -16.56
C ARG A 95 16.70 -5.45 -15.40
N GLY A 96 17.24 -6.68 -15.36
CA GLY A 96 18.26 -7.11 -14.39
C GLY A 96 17.78 -8.18 -13.41
N LYS A 97 16.49 -8.49 -13.37
CA LYS A 97 15.96 -9.62 -12.59
C LYS A 97 16.03 -10.92 -13.39
N SER A 98 16.54 -11.97 -12.75
CA SER A 98 16.53 -13.33 -13.30
C SER A 98 15.18 -14.00 -13.09
N GLY A 99 14.72 -14.77 -14.09
CA GLY A 99 13.49 -15.56 -14.03
C GLY A 99 12.36 -15.01 -14.91
N PRO A 100 11.26 -15.78 -15.07
CA PRO A 100 10.14 -15.38 -15.91
C PRO A 100 9.38 -14.20 -15.27
N ILE A 101 9.09 -13.20 -16.09
CA ILE A 101 8.21 -12.08 -15.74
C ILE A 101 7.04 -12.10 -16.71
N THR A 102 5.83 -11.98 -16.15
CA THR A 102 4.58 -11.99 -16.92
C THR A 102 3.78 -10.74 -16.64
N PHE A 103 3.25 -10.13 -17.68
CA PHE A 103 2.39 -8.96 -17.61
C PHE A 103 0.96 -9.33 -17.99
N TRP A 104 0.00 -8.75 -17.30
CA TRP A 104 -1.43 -8.96 -17.54
C TRP A 104 -2.12 -7.63 -17.74
N TYR A 105 -2.84 -7.49 -18.85
CA TYR A 105 -3.47 -6.23 -19.26
C TYR A 105 -4.98 -6.35 -19.39
N ASP A 106 -5.68 -5.27 -19.12
CA ASP A 106 -7.11 -5.13 -19.40
C ASP A 106 -7.36 -4.82 -20.91
N PRO A 107 -8.64 -4.79 -21.36
CA PRO A 107 -8.96 -4.46 -22.75
C PRO A 107 -8.55 -3.03 -23.17
N GLN A 108 -8.31 -2.14 -22.22
CA GLN A 108 -7.86 -0.77 -22.42
C GLN A 108 -6.33 -0.64 -22.45
N ASN A 109 -5.61 -1.76 -22.43
CA ASN A 109 -4.15 -1.83 -22.39
C ASN A 109 -3.52 -1.25 -21.11
N GLU A 110 -4.29 -1.16 -20.03
CA GLU A 110 -3.77 -0.85 -18.71
C GLU A 110 -3.22 -2.12 -18.06
N LEU A 111 -2.02 -2.01 -17.48
CA LEU A 111 -1.40 -3.10 -16.75
C LEU A 111 -2.19 -3.36 -15.46
N LEU A 112 -2.77 -4.55 -15.34
CA LEU A 112 -3.46 -4.98 -14.13
C LEU A 112 -2.45 -5.44 -13.07
N PHE A 113 -1.48 -6.27 -13.46
CA PHE A 113 -0.38 -6.68 -12.58
C PHE A 113 0.77 -7.34 -13.35
N MET A 114 1.92 -7.38 -12.67
CA MET A 114 3.12 -8.12 -13.03
C MET A 114 3.28 -9.32 -12.11
N ALA A 115 3.68 -10.47 -12.63
CA ALA A 115 4.10 -11.60 -11.81
C ALA A 115 5.62 -11.73 -11.88
N PHE A 116 6.28 -11.73 -10.71
CA PHE A 116 7.72 -11.94 -10.57
C PHE A 116 7.99 -13.27 -9.87
N SER A 117 9.03 -13.98 -10.28
CA SER A 117 9.61 -15.06 -9.47
C SER A 117 10.47 -14.48 -8.33
N GLY A 118 10.33 -15.01 -7.12
CA GLY A 118 11.22 -14.71 -5.99
C GLY A 118 11.08 -13.30 -5.43
N SER A 119 9.89 -12.93 -4.94
CA SER A 119 9.77 -11.80 -4.00
C SER A 119 10.30 -12.23 -2.64
N SER A 120 10.97 -11.33 -1.92
CA SER A 120 11.56 -11.63 -0.60
C SER A 120 11.09 -10.64 0.44
N ALA A 121 10.70 -11.12 1.62
CA ALA A 121 10.51 -10.27 2.78
C ALA A 121 11.85 -10.15 3.53
N LEU A 122 12.37 -8.93 3.60
CA LEU A 122 13.55 -8.55 4.38
C LEU A 122 13.10 -7.91 5.71
N ASP A 123 14.04 -7.51 6.55
CA ASP A 123 13.76 -6.95 7.88
C ASP A 123 12.97 -5.63 7.83
N ASP A 124 13.18 -4.82 6.80
CA ASP A 124 12.62 -3.47 6.66
C ASP A 124 11.68 -3.30 5.46
N ARG A 125 11.59 -4.28 4.56
CA ARG A 125 10.82 -4.17 3.31
C ARG A 125 10.42 -5.53 2.73
N ILE A 126 9.45 -5.50 1.81
CA ILE A 126 9.27 -6.52 0.80
C ILE A 126 10.02 -6.08 -0.46
N GLU A 127 10.96 -6.89 -0.91
CA GLU A 127 11.63 -6.72 -2.19
C GLU A 127 10.94 -7.59 -3.25
N VAL A 128 10.12 -6.97 -4.09
CA VAL A 128 9.53 -7.62 -5.26
C VAL A 128 10.54 -7.64 -6.41
N HIS A 129 11.30 -6.57 -6.58
CA HIS A 129 12.33 -6.37 -7.59
C HIS A 129 13.33 -5.34 -7.03
N PRO A 130 14.61 -5.31 -7.44
CA PRO A 130 15.58 -4.32 -6.96
C PRO A 130 15.16 -2.85 -7.14
N ARG A 131 14.19 -2.59 -8.02
CA ARG A 131 13.55 -1.27 -8.25
C ARG A 131 12.10 -1.16 -7.79
N ILE A 132 11.50 -2.25 -7.28
CA ILE A 132 10.13 -2.27 -6.73
C ILE A 132 10.21 -2.75 -5.30
N LEU A 133 10.30 -1.78 -4.39
CA LEU A 133 10.47 -1.98 -2.96
C LEU A 133 9.23 -1.49 -2.23
N PHE A 134 8.77 -2.26 -1.25
CA PHE A 134 7.68 -1.87 -0.35
C PHE A 134 8.22 -1.83 1.08
N PHE A 135 8.54 -0.65 1.59
CA PHE A 135 9.10 -0.52 2.93
C PHE A 135 7.99 -0.65 3.98
N TYR A 136 8.24 -1.38 5.06
CA TYR A 136 7.25 -1.50 6.12
C TYR A 136 6.99 -0.16 6.81
N ALA A 137 7.96 0.75 6.82
CA ALA A 137 7.78 2.09 7.36
C ALA A 137 6.66 2.87 6.64
N ASP A 138 6.42 2.57 5.35
CA ASP A 138 5.36 3.20 4.57
C ASP A 138 3.96 2.70 4.95
N LEU A 139 3.84 1.67 5.80
CA LEU A 139 2.55 1.20 6.30
C LEU A 139 1.90 2.18 7.27
N LEU A 140 2.67 3.08 7.90
CA LEU A 140 2.11 4.09 8.78
C LEU A 140 1.10 4.92 7.97
N ASP A 141 -0.13 5.02 8.48
CA ASP A 141 -1.27 5.73 7.88
C ASP A 141 -1.85 5.15 6.57
N GLN A 142 -1.39 3.98 6.12
CA GLN A 142 -1.94 3.32 4.93
C GLN A 142 -3.13 2.39 5.27
N PRO A 143 -4.22 2.42 4.48
CA PRO A 143 -5.30 1.45 4.65
C PRO A 143 -4.85 0.08 4.16
N ILE A 144 -4.99 -0.94 5.01
CA ILE A 144 -4.84 -2.33 4.62
C ILE A 144 -6.25 -2.90 4.46
N VAL A 145 -6.69 -3.07 3.22
CA VAL A 145 -8.01 -3.64 2.90
C VAL A 145 -7.86 -4.58 1.72
N VAL A 146 -8.37 -5.80 1.87
CA VAL A 146 -8.53 -6.73 0.74
C VAL A 146 -9.87 -6.45 0.10
N ILE A 147 -9.87 -6.20 -1.21
CA ILE A 147 -11.08 -5.94 -1.99
C ILE A 147 -11.18 -6.98 -3.10
N LYS A 148 -12.34 -7.63 -3.24
CA LYS A 148 -12.64 -8.44 -4.42
C LYS A 148 -13.03 -7.54 -5.60
N THR A 149 -12.21 -7.53 -6.63
CA THR A 149 -12.40 -6.73 -7.84
C THR A 149 -13.05 -7.54 -8.95
N THR A 150 -13.51 -6.84 -9.98
CA THR A 150 -13.92 -7.42 -11.27
C THR A 150 -12.90 -7.09 -12.36
N GLU A 151 -11.63 -6.92 -12.00
CA GLU A 151 -10.53 -6.67 -12.93
C GLU A 151 -10.09 -8.02 -13.54
N TRP A 152 -10.45 -8.27 -14.79
CA TRP A 152 -10.12 -9.50 -15.52
C TRP A 152 -9.11 -9.19 -16.61
N PRO A 153 -7.97 -9.91 -16.66
CA PRO A 153 -7.04 -9.73 -17.76
C PRO A 153 -7.66 -10.24 -19.06
N SER A 154 -7.53 -9.42 -20.10
CA SER A 154 -7.95 -9.78 -21.45
C SER A 154 -6.88 -10.57 -22.20
N TRP A 155 -5.61 -10.32 -21.90
CA TRP A 155 -4.46 -11.06 -22.40
C TRP A 155 -3.27 -10.92 -21.44
N GLY A 156 -2.30 -11.82 -21.56
CA GLY A 156 -1.03 -11.73 -20.85
C GLY A 156 0.15 -12.13 -21.72
N ARG A 157 1.33 -11.60 -21.38
CA ARG A 157 2.58 -11.80 -22.13
C ARG A 157 3.74 -12.16 -21.21
N HIS A 158 4.50 -13.17 -21.61
CA HIS A 158 5.82 -13.47 -21.05
C HIS A 158 6.92 -12.65 -21.73
N VAL A 159 7.93 -12.23 -20.96
CA VAL A 159 9.15 -11.61 -21.49
C VAL A 159 9.95 -12.56 -22.41
N VAL A 160 9.68 -13.88 -22.38
CA VAL A 160 10.42 -14.92 -23.13
C VAL A 160 9.51 -15.77 -24.06
N GLU A 161 8.46 -15.19 -24.63
CA GLU A 161 7.47 -15.76 -25.61
C GLU A 161 6.23 -16.53 -25.10
N LYS A 162 5.18 -16.42 -25.94
CA LYS A 162 3.77 -16.90 -25.95
C LYS A 162 2.75 -16.25 -24.99
N ASN A 163 1.62 -15.88 -25.59
CA ASN A 163 0.40 -15.41 -24.91
C ASN A 163 -0.19 -16.55 -24.08
N MET A 164 -0.59 -16.25 -22.84
CA MET A 164 -1.29 -17.19 -21.96
C MET A 164 -2.76 -16.79 -21.79
N GLU A 165 -3.63 -17.76 -21.53
CA GLU A 165 -4.98 -17.50 -21.00
C GLU A 165 -4.89 -16.78 -19.64
N GLY A 166 -5.71 -15.76 -19.46
CA GLY A 166 -5.80 -14.89 -18.29
C GLY A 166 -5.71 -15.60 -16.93
N ILE A 167 -4.61 -15.43 -16.18
CA ILE A 167 -4.63 -15.76 -14.74
C ILE A 167 -5.38 -14.66 -14.00
N VAL A 168 -6.48 -15.01 -13.37
CA VAL A 168 -7.33 -14.04 -12.66
C VAL A 168 -6.88 -13.96 -11.21
N ARG A 169 -6.63 -12.74 -10.74
CA ARG A 169 -6.25 -12.45 -9.36
C ARG A 169 -7.22 -11.44 -8.77
N PRO A 170 -8.43 -11.87 -8.37
CA PRO A 170 -9.52 -10.94 -8.08
C PRO A 170 -9.36 -10.21 -6.74
N TYR A 171 -8.50 -10.69 -5.83
CA TYR A 171 -8.32 -10.10 -4.50
C TYR A 171 -7.16 -9.11 -4.51
N LYS A 172 -7.47 -7.83 -4.28
CA LYS A 172 -6.53 -6.71 -4.38
C LYS A 172 -6.35 -6.01 -3.04
N ILE A 173 -5.10 -5.71 -2.70
CA ILE A 173 -4.72 -4.76 -1.64
C ILE A 173 -4.04 -3.58 -2.32
N HIS A 174 -4.57 -2.37 -2.13
CA HIS A 174 -4.07 -1.17 -2.79
C HIS A 174 -3.47 -0.20 -1.78
N PHE A 175 -2.22 0.19 -2.00
CA PHE A 175 -1.52 1.22 -1.26
C PHE A 175 -1.37 2.46 -2.16
N PRO A 176 -2.18 3.52 -1.95
CA PRO A 176 -2.15 4.73 -2.77
C PRO A 176 -0.74 5.30 -2.96
N GLY A 177 -0.37 5.61 -4.20
CA GLY A 177 0.95 6.15 -4.55
C GLY A 177 2.13 5.18 -4.47
N LEU A 178 1.94 3.97 -3.92
CA LEU A 178 2.99 2.97 -3.75
C LEU A 178 2.84 1.82 -4.76
N MET A 179 1.96 0.87 -4.48
CA MET A 179 1.69 -0.30 -5.32
C MET A 179 0.39 -1.01 -4.93
N SER A 180 -0.05 -1.96 -5.74
CA SER A 180 -1.09 -2.93 -5.39
C SER A 180 -0.53 -4.36 -5.42
N PHE A 181 -0.97 -5.17 -4.47
CA PHE A 181 -0.77 -6.61 -4.45
C PHE A 181 -2.07 -7.31 -4.85
N VAL A 182 -2.02 -8.25 -5.78
CA VAL A 182 -3.19 -9.02 -6.24
C VAL A 182 -2.98 -10.52 -6.07
N PHE A 183 -4.01 -11.22 -5.62
CA PHE A 183 -3.97 -12.63 -5.26
C PHE A 183 -5.09 -13.41 -5.96
N GLU A 184 -4.79 -14.66 -6.27
CA GLU A 184 -5.76 -15.61 -6.83
C GLU A 184 -6.80 -16.04 -5.79
N GLY A 185 -6.35 -16.39 -4.58
CA GLY A 185 -7.20 -16.88 -3.50
C GLY A 185 -7.36 -15.88 -2.36
N LEU A 186 -8.57 -15.77 -1.82
CA LEU A 186 -8.86 -14.97 -0.63
C LEU A 186 -7.98 -15.35 0.58
N PRO A 187 -7.75 -16.65 0.92
CA PRO A 187 -6.97 -17.00 2.10
C PRO A 187 -5.55 -16.43 2.08
N ASP A 188 -4.89 -16.43 0.92
CA ASP A 188 -3.54 -15.90 0.75
C ASP A 188 -3.54 -14.36 0.86
N ALA A 189 -4.57 -13.69 0.33
CA ALA A 189 -4.75 -12.24 0.48
C ALA A 189 -5.02 -11.83 1.94
N GLN A 190 -5.85 -12.58 2.65
CA GLN A 190 -6.16 -12.34 4.08
C GLN A 190 -4.92 -12.52 4.93
N ARG A 191 -4.19 -13.64 4.74
CA ARG A 191 -2.94 -13.92 5.45
C ARG A 191 -1.92 -12.81 5.23
N PHE A 192 -1.72 -12.39 3.98
CA PHE A 192 -0.82 -11.28 3.66
C PHE A 192 -1.25 -9.97 4.33
N ALA A 193 -2.54 -9.63 4.27
CA ALA A 193 -3.08 -8.42 4.89
C ALA A 193 -2.92 -8.43 6.42
N ASP A 194 -3.19 -9.58 7.05
CA ASP A 194 -3.08 -9.77 8.49
C ASP A 194 -1.61 -9.67 8.97
N ASP A 195 -0.64 -10.22 8.22
CA ASP A 195 0.79 -10.09 8.53
C ASP A 195 1.24 -8.62 8.45
N LEU A 196 0.85 -7.91 7.39
CA LEU A 196 1.12 -6.48 7.26
C LEU A 196 0.47 -5.68 8.38
N PHE A 197 -0.72 -6.08 8.83
CA PHE A 197 -1.42 -5.43 9.93
C PHE A 197 -0.71 -5.61 11.27
N VAL A 198 -0.18 -6.80 11.58
CA VAL A 198 0.65 -7.01 12.78
C VAL A 198 1.89 -6.11 12.74
N ILE A 199 2.55 -6.01 11.58
CA ILE A 199 3.71 -5.12 11.39
C ILE A 199 3.29 -3.64 11.59
N GLN A 200 2.19 -3.22 10.98
CA GLN A 200 1.65 -1.86 11.11
C GLN A 200 1.31 -1.53 12.56
N GLN A 201 0.67 -2.42 13.31
CA GLN A 201 0.35 -2.22 14.73
C GLN A 201 1.61 -2.04 15.58
N ALA A 202 2.66 -2.83 15.35
CA ALA A 202 3.92 -2.67 16.05
C ALA A 202 4.60 -1.33 15.73
N LEU A 203 4.55 -0.89 14.47
CA LEU A 203 5.04 0.43 14.05
C LEU A 203 4.26 1.57 14.70
N GLN A 204 2.93 1.47 14.72
CA GLN A 204 2.05 2.44 15.36
C GLN A 204 2.33 2.54 16.85
N LYS A 205 2.40 1.39 17.55
CA LYS A 205 2.74 1.36 18.98
C LYS A 205 4.07 2.06 19.27
N LYS A 206 5.12 1.77 18.50
CA LYS A 206 6.43 2.43 18.64
C LYS A 206 6.36 3.92 18.30
N HIS A 207 5.51 4.33 17.36
CA HIS A 207 5.26 5.73 17.06
C HIS A 207 4.59 6.43 18.24
N ASP A 208 3.51 5.86 18.77
CA ASP A 208 2.73 6.38 19.89
C ASP A 208 3.56 6.47 21.17
N GLU A 209 4.38 5.46 21.47
CA GLU A 209 5.31 5.47 22.62
C GLU A 209 6.32 6.61 22.53
N ARG A 210 6.91 6.84 21.34
CA ARG A 210 7.83 7.96 21.11
C ARG A 210 7.13 9.30 21.25
N LEU A 211 5.92 9.43 20.72
CA LEU A 211 5.11 10.63 20.83
C LEU A 211 4.73 10.91 22.29
N ALA A 212 4.30 9.90 23.04
CA ALA A 212 3.97 10.00 24.45
C ALA A 212 5.19 10.41 25.30
N LEU A 213 6.37 9.82 25.04
CA LEU A 213 7.61 10.22 25.69
C LEU A 213 7.94 11.68 25.41
N PHE A 214 7.79 12.14 24.16
CA PHE A 214 8.00 13.52 23.80
C PHE A 214 6.99 14.47 24.48
N GLN A 215 5.70 14.11 24.50
CA GLN A 215 4.65 14.87 25.18
C GLN A 215 4.90 15.00 26.69
N ALA A 216 5.39 13.93 27.32
CA ALA A 216 5.79 13.96 28.73
C ALA A 216 6.94 14.95 28.96
N LYS A 217 8.00 14.89 28.12
CA LYS A 217 9.11 15.86 28.16
C LYS A 217 8.64 17.29 27.91
N ALA A 218 7.75 17.50 26.94
CA ALA A 218 7.21 18.83 26.64
C ALA A 218 6.36 19.38 27.79
N THR A 219 5.58 18.53 28.46
CA THR A 219 4.79 18.93 29.64
C THR A 219 5.70 19.30 30.80
N GLN A 220 6.74 18.50 31.07
CA GLN A 220 7.75 18.84 32.07
C GLN A 220 8.43 20.17 31.73
N TYR A 221 8.90 20.35 30.49
CA TYR A 221 9.52 21.58 30.00
C TYR A 221 8.62 22.80 30.22
N ARG A 222 7.33 22.72 29.85
CA ARG A 222 6.36 23.81 30.04
C ARG A 222 6.19 24.19 31.52
N GLY A 223 6.15 23.20 32.42
CA GLY A 223 6.03 23.41 33.87
C GLY A 223 7.26 23.99 34.57
N MET A 224 8.43 24.01 33.93
CA MET A 224 9.65 24.57 34.54
C MET A 224 9.57 26.09 34.68
N LYS A 225 9.86 26.60 35.89
CA LYS A 225 10.00 28.05 36.14
C LYS A 225 11.21 28.66 35.43
N VAL A 226 12.31 27.91 35.39
CA VAL A 226 13.54 28.27 34.67
C VAL A 226 13.76 27.23 33.59
N LYS A 227 13.79 27.65 32.33
CA LYS A 227 14.00 26.74 31.20
C LYS A 227 15.46 26.27 31.16
N PRO A 228 15.73 25.01 30.77
CA PRO A 228 17.10 24.53 30.63
C PRO A 228 17.85 25.41 29.63
N PRO A 229 19.09 25.83 29.94
CA PRO A 229 19.87 26.63 29.01
C PRO A 229 20.28 25.79 27.81
N VAL A 230 20.44 26.44 26.66
CA VAL A 230 21.07 25.85 25.48
C VAL A 230 22.55 25.60 25.81
N SER A 231 23.01 24.36 25.62
CA SER A 231 24.43 24.02 25.84
C SER A 231 25.33 24.66 24.78
N GLU A 232 26.64 24.80 25.07
CA GLU A 232 27.59 25.32 24.07
C GLU A 232 27.70 24.39 22.84
N GLU A 233 27.49 23.09 23.03
CA GLU A 233 27.41 22.13 21.92
C GLU A 233 26.18 22.41 21.04
N GLN A 234 24.98 22.58 21.64
CA GLN A 234 23.79 22.96 20.88
C GLN A 234 23.99 24.32 20.19
N ARG A 235 24.58 25.30 20.88
CA ARG A 235 24.87 26.63 20.33
C ARG A 235 25.73 26.53 19.08
N LYS A 236 26.79 25.70 19.09
CA LYS A 236 27.63 25.45 17.91
C LYS A 236 26.79 24.94 16.74
N TYR A 237 25.96 23.91 16.94
CA TYR A 237 25.12 23.37 15.87
C TYR A 237 24.08 24.37 15.36
N ILE A 238 23.44 25.14 16.25
CA ILE A 238 22.48 26.19 15.89
C ILE A 238 23.14 27.24 14.98
N VAL A 239 24.31 27.75 15.36
CA VAL A 239 25.03 28.77 14.58
C VAL A 239 25.40 28.24 13.19
N GLN A 240 25.90 27.01 13.12
CA GLN A 240 26.26 26.38 11.85
C GLN A 240 25.01 26.11 10.99
N ALA A 241 23.91 25.62 11.58
CA ALA A 241 22.67 25.36 10.87
C ALA A 241 22.08 26.64 10.27
N ASN A 242 22.07 27.73 11.04
CA ASN A 242 21.65 29.06 10.57
C ASN A 242 22.48 29.52 9.37
N ALA A 243 23.81 29.36 9.42
CA ALA A 243 24.70 29.75 8.34
C ALA A 243 24.46 28.93 7.06
N LEU A 244 24.23 27.62 7.18
CA LEU A 244 23.88 26.77 6.04
C LEU A 244 22.51 27.14 5.46
N ASN A 245 21.52 27.39 6.31
CA ASN A 245 20.19 27.83 5.85
C ASN A 245 20.27 29.16 5.08
N GLN A 246 21.06 30.13 5.54
CA GLN A 246 21.29 31.39 4.82
C GLN A 246 21.90 31.18 3.43
N ARG A 247 22.75 30.15 3.28
CA ARG A 247 23.33 29.73 1.99
C ARG A 247 22.39 28.83 1.17
N LYS A 248 21.18 28.57 1.67
CA LYS A 248 20.18 27.65 1.10
C LYS A 248 20.67 26.20 1.01
N GLU A 249 21.65 25.84 1.83
CA GLU A 249 22.15 24.47 1.99
C GLU A 249 21.24 23.69 2.96
N TYR A 250 19.99 23.47 2.54
CA TYR A 250 18.92 23.01 3.45
C TYR A 250 19.18 21.62 4.06
N ALA A 251 19.73 20.68 3.30
CA ALA A 251 20.03 19.33 3.82
C ALA A 251 21.04 19.39 4.98
N GLY A 252 22.15 20.12 4.81
CA GLY A 252 23.13 20.29 5.88
C GLY A 252 22.58 21.07 7.08
N ALA A 253 21.69 22.04 6.84
CA ALA A 253 21.01 22.75 7.92
C ALA A 253 20.09 21.82 8.73
N ILE A 254 19.35 20.93 8.06
CA ILE A 254 18.52 19.90 8.70
C ILE A 254 19.40 19.00 9.58
N ASP A 255 20.49 18.47 9.02
CA ASP A 255 21.40 17.57 9.77
C ASP A 255 21.93 18.23 11.05
N LEU A 256 22.28 19.51 10.99
CA LEU A 256 22.77 20.25 12.15
C LEU A 256 21.67 20.54 13.17
N TYR A 257 20.45 20.91 12.75
CA TYR A 257 19.35 21.06 13.70
C TYR A 257 18.90 19.74 14.31
N SER A 258 18.99 18.61 13.58
CA SER A 258 18.76 17.28 14.15
C SER A 258 19.73 17.01 15.31
N LYS A 259 21.01 17.37 15.16
CA LYS A 259 21.97 17.27 16.28
C LYS A 259 21.61 18.15 17.47
N VAL A 260 20.94 19.28 17.27
CA VAL A 260 20.47 20.14 18.38
C VAL A 260 19.46 19.40 19.25
N ILE A 261 18.48 18.74 18.62
CA ILE A 261 17.42 17.99 19.33
C ILE A 261 17.92 16.64 19.86
N ASP A 262 19.01 16.09 19.30
CA ASP A 262 19.67 14.89 19.83
C ASP A 262 20.42 15.17 21.14
N VAL A 263 21.05 16.35 21.27
CA VAL A 263 21.73 16.75 22.52
C VAL A 263 20.73 16.97 23.64
N ASP A 264 19.68 17.77 23.40
CA ASP A 264 18.55 17.90 24.31
C ASP A 264 17.28 18.22 23.49
N PRO A 265 16.23 17.40 23.60
CA PRO A 265 15.06 17.51 22.75
C PRO A 265 14.10 18.64 23.14
N VAL A 266 14.32 19.37 24.23
CA VAL A 266 13.38 20.40 24.71
C VAL A 266 14.04 21.74 25.02
N SER A 267 15.36 21.81 25.25
CA SER A 267 16.05 23.04 25.64
C SER A 267 16.08 24.12 24.55
N PHE A 268 15.88 23.75 23.29
CA PHE A 268 15.79 24.70 22.18
C PHE A 268 14.59 24.42 21.27
N PRO A 269 13.35 24.77 21.69
CA PRO A 269 12.15 24.59 20.87
C PRO A 269 12.23 25.16 19.44
N PRO A 270 12.91 26.31 19.16
CA PRO A 270 13.03 26.82 17.80
C PRO A 270 13.71 25.86 16.81
N ALA A 271 14.46 24.85 17.26
CA ALA A 271 14.98 23.81 16.36
C ALA A 271 13.85 23.09 15.61
N TYR A 272 12.74 22.75 16.27
CA TYR A 272 11.61 22.07 15.65
C TYR A 272 10.91 22.96 14.61
N PHE A 273 10.73 24.25 14.92
CA PHE A 273 10.18 25.22 13.97
C PHE A 273 11.06 25.34 12.72
N ASN A 274 12.38 25.47 12.91
CA ASN A 274 13.33 25.59 11.81
C ASN A 274 13.42 24.29 10.97
N LEU A 275 13.43 23.12 11.62
CA LEU A 275 13.37 21.82 10.95
C LEU A 275 12.10 21.70 10.10
N ALA A 276 10.95 22.13 10.63
CA ALA A 276 9.70 22.11 9.90
C ALA A 276 9.76 22.96 8.63
N LEU A 277 10.22 24.21 8.75
CA LEU A 277 10.37 25.11 7.61
C LEU A 277 11.36 24.58 6.57
N LEU A 278 12.52 24.07 7.00
CA LEU A 278 13.53 23.50 6.11
C LEU A 278 13.00 22.27 5.36
N CYS A 279 12.27 21.40 6.05
CA CYS A 279 11.62 20.24 5.43
C CYS A 279 10.59 20.68 4.39
N ALA A 280 9.79 21.71 4.68
CA ALA A 280 8.84 22.28 3.71
C ALA A 280 9.53 22.94 2.51
N GLN A 281 10.67 23.61 2.69
CA GLN A 281 11.49 24.15 1.58
C GLN A 281 11.97 23.05 0.63
N MET A 282 12.18 21.85 1.15
CA MET A 282 12.53 20.65 0.37
C MET A 282 11.30 19.86 -0.10
N GLN A 283 10.09 20.40 0.01
CA GLN A 283 8.81 19.75 -0.32
C GLN A 283 8.55 18.44 0.47
N ARG A 284 9.19 18.28 1.64
CA ARG A 284 8.97 17.16 2.56
C ARG A 284 7.91 17.55 3.60
N PHE A 285 6.65 17.58 3.17
CA PHE A 285 5.54 18.10 3.98
C PHE A 285 5.21 17.24 5.20
N GLN A 286 5.28 15.91 5.10
CA GLN A 286 5.01 15.03 6.24
C GLN A 286 5.99 15.23 7.41
N PRO A 287 7.33 15.23 7.19
CA PRO A 287 8.28 15.65 8.24
C PRO A 287 8.06 17.08 8.73
N ALA A 288 7.70 18.01 7.84
CA ALA A 288 7.44 19.40 8.22
C ALA A 288 6.29 19.51 9.23
N ILE A 289 5.17 18.83 8.97
CA ILE A 289 4.02 18.75 9.86
C ILE A 289 4.42 18.13 11.21
N ALA A 290 5.16 17.02 11.20
CA ALA A 290 5.59 16.35 12.43
C ALA A 290 6.43 17.28 13.33
N TYR A 291 7.45 17.95 12.76
CA TYR A 291 8.27 18.88 13.53
C TYR A 291 7.51 20.12 14.00
N MET A 292 6.60 20.66 13.19
CA MET A 292 5.79 21.81 13.61
C MET A 292 4.83 21.46 14.75
N LYS A 293 4.25 20.25 14.74
CA LYS A 293 3.46 19.73 15.86
C LYS A 293 4.31 19.61 17.14
N GLN A 294 5.56 19.14 17.02
CA GLN A 294 6.48 19.08 18.15
C GLN A 294 6.84 20.47 18.71
N TYR A 295 7.03 21.47 17.83
CA TYR A 295 7.22 22.86 18.24
C TYR A 295 6.04 23.38 19.07
N LEU A 296 4.82 23.21 18.57
CA LEU A 296 3.59 23.64 19.26
C LEU A 296 3.33 22.88 20.57
N LEU A 297 3.79 21.64 20.69
CA LEU A 297 3.75 20.91 21.97
C LEU A 297 4.66 21.53 23.04
N LEU A 298 5.83 22.07 22.63
CA LEU A 298 6.78 22.70 23.55
C LEU A 298 6.37 24.12 23.94
N VAL A 299 5.90 24.91 22.97
CA VAL A 299 5.58 26.34 23.14
C VAL A 299 4.22 26.69 22.53
N PRO A 300 3.11 26.19 23.10
CA PRO A 300 1.76 26.40 22.54
C PRO A 300 1.32 27.86 22.53
N ASP A 301 1.88 28.69 23.41
CA ASP A 301 1.55 30.11 23.56
C ASP A 301 2.60 31.05 22.92
N ALA A 302 3.46 30.52 22.04
CA ALA A 302 4.41 31.35 21.30
C ALA A 302 3.67 32.37 20.41
N ASN A 303 4.27 33.55 20.21
CA ASN A 303 3.66 34.61 19.39
C ASN A 303 3.37 34.15 17.94
N ASP A 304 4.13 33.18 17.44
CA ASP A 304 3.99 32.59 16.11
C ASP A 304 3.18 31.28 16.10
N ALA A 305 2.63 30.84 17.24
CA ALA A 305 1.93 29.56 17.36
C ALA A 305 0.75 29.44 16.38
N ARG A 306 -0.02 30.53 16.17
CA ARG A 306 -1.11 30.53 15.19
C ARG A 306 -0.59 30.35 13.77
N ALA A 307 0.47 31.06 13.40
CA ALA A 307 1.08 30.95 12.08
C ALA A 307 1.69 29.56 11.85
N ALA A 308 2.29 28.96 12.88
CA ALA A 308 2.77 27.58 12.87
C ALA A 308 1.62 26.57 12.63
N GLN A 309 0.47 26.76 13.29
CA GLN A 309 -0.71 25.92 13.07
C GLN A 309 -1.27 26.09 11.64
N ASP A 310 -1.32 27.32 11.13
CA ASP A 310 -1.80 27.59 9.76
C ASP A 310 -0.88 26.91 8.72
N LYS A 311 0.44 26.88 8.95
CA LYS A 311 1.38 26.13 8.10
C LYS A 311 1.09 24.64 8.06
N ILE A 312 0.71 24.04 9.18
CA ILE A 312 0.31 22.62 9.22
C ILE A 312 -0.87 22.38 8.28
N TYR A 313 -1.92 23.20 8.36
CA TYR A 313 -3.09 23.06 7.48
C TYR A 313 -2.76 23.29 6.00
N GLU A 314 -1.87 24.24 5.69
CA GLU A 314 -1.38 24.44 4.32
C GLU A 314 -0.65 23.21 3.79
N TRP A 315 0.18 22.56 4.62
CA TRP A 315 0.98 21.40 4.23
C TRP A 315 0.17 20.10 4.17
N GLU A 316 -0.94 19.98 4.93
CA GLU A 316 -1.86 18.84 4.85
C GLU A 316 -2.55 18.71 3.48
N LEU A 317 -2.56 19.78 2.68
CA LEU A 317 -3.11 19.80 1.31
C LEU A 317 -2.07 19.43 0.23
N LYS A 318 -0.81 19.17 0.60
CA LYS A 318 0.31 19.00 -0.33
C LYS A 318 0.73 17.55 -0.54
#